data_AF-C0P933-F1
#
_entry.id   AF-C0P933-F1
#
_cell.length_a   1.000
_cell.length_b   1.000
_cell.length_c   1.000
_cell.angle_alpha   90.00
_cell.angle_beta   90.00
_cell.angle_gamma   90.00
#
_symmetry.space_group_name_H-M   'P 1'
#
loop_
_entity.id
_entity.type
_entity.pdbx_description
1 polymer ?
#
loop_
_entity_poly.entity_id
_entity_poly.type
_entity_poly.pdbx_seq_one_letter_code
_entity_poly.pdbx_strand_id
1 'polypeptide(L)'
;MVDTYLSDASRQWAATNEGSSLLDSMTKAIDEVIKIKECDIYSYNPDSDADPVLEKGAIWSFNYYFYNRKLKRVVSFRCYCTSKLSGDDFLTGVASDGEEEDALIDMDI
;
A
#
# COMPACT_ATOMS: atom_id res chain seq x y z
N MET A 1 0.96 -13.53 -10.49
CA MET A 1 1.08 -12.12 -10.01
C MET A 1 1.97 -12.06 -8.78
N VAL A 2 1.54 -12.61 -7.64
CA VAL A 2 2.42 -12.73 -6.46
C VAL A 2 3.62 -13.65 -6.75
N ASP A 3 3.41 -14.75 -7.48
CA ASP A 3 4.51 -15.65 -7.86
C ASP A 3 5.50 -15.03 -8.86
N THR A 4 5.13 -13.92 -9.52
CA THR A 4 5.96 -13.25 -10.52
C THR A 4 6.74 -12.10 -9.91
N TYR A 5 6.06 -11.24 -9.13
CA TYR A 5 6.66 -10.02 -8.57
C TYR A 5 7.17 -10.19 -7.13
N LEU A 6 6.56 -11.09 -6.35
CA LEU A 6 6.85 -11.30 -4.93
C LEU A 6 7.45 -12.68 -4.67
N SER A 7 8.11 -13.30 -5.65
CA SER A 7 8.73 -14.61 -5.52
C SER A 7 9.84 -14.62 -4.45
N ASP A 8 10.70 -13.60 -4.44
CA ASP A 8 11.76 -13.44 -3.44
C ASP A 8 11.18 -13.20 -2.04
N ALA A 9 10.16 -12.37 -1.92
CA ALA A 9 9.45 -12.13 -0.66
C ALA A 9 8.79 -13.42 -0.15
N SER A 10 8.18 -14.20 -1.05
CA SER A 10 7.57 -15.49 -0.72
C SER A 10 8.60 -16.52 -0.26
N ARG A 11 9.78 -16.57 -0.91
CA ARG A 11 10.91 -17.41 -0.50
C ARG A 11 11.41 -17.01 0.89
N GLN A 12 11.59 -15.71 1.14
CA GLN A 12 12.04 -15.20 2.44
C GLN A 12 11.02 -15.49 3.54
N TRP A 13 9.73 -15.34 3.24
CA TRP A 13 8.64 -15.67 4.16
C TRP A 13 8.72 -17.13 4.58
N ALA A 14 8.84 -18.05 3.61
CA ALA A 14 8.93 -19.49 3.87
C ALA A 14 10.19 -19.89 4.66
N ALA A 15 11.28 -19.13 4.52
CA ALA A 15 12.51 -19.37 5.29
C ALA A 15 12.40 -18.90 6.76
N THR A 16 11.51 -17.95 7.05
CA THR A 16 11.42 -17.28 8.36
C THR A 16 10.17 -17.70 9.15
N ASN A 17 9.13 -18.16 8.45
CA ASN A 17 7.84 -18.54 9.03
C ASN A 17 7.54 -19.99 8.68
N GLU A 18 7.07 -20.76 9.65
CA GLU A 18 6.55 -22.11 9.43
C GLU A 18 5.05 -22.05 9.14
N GLY A 19 4.57 -22.87 8.20
CA GLY A 19 3.14 -23.01 7.90
C GLY A 19 2.71 -22.41 6.57
N SER A 20 1.77 -21.45 6.61
CA SER A 20 1.09 -20.94 5.40
C SER A 20 2.00 -20.09 4.51
N SER A 21 1.70 -20.10 3.20
CA SER A 21 2.39 -19.23 2.25
C SER A 21 2.18 -17.74 2.57
N LEU A 22 3.07 -16.88 2.08
CA LEU A 22 2.91 -15.42 2.18
C LEU A 22 1.55 -14.99 1.61
N LEU A 23 1.18 -15.54 0.45
CA LEU A 23 -0.09 -15.25 -0.22
C LEU A 23 -1.28 -15.64 0.65
N ASP A 24 -1.28 -16.84 1.22
CA ASP A 24 -2.36 -17.31 2.10
C ASP A 24 -2.50 -16.43 3.34
N SER A 25 -1.37 -16.09 3.96
CA SER A 25 -1.33 -15.29 5.19
C SER A 25 -1.87 -13.88 4.93
N MET A 26 -1.43 -13.26 3.84
CA MET A 26 -1.90 -11.94 3.41
C MET A 26 -3.39 -11.95 3.02
N THR A 27 -3.81 -12.95 2.25
CA THR A 27 -5.21 -13.08 1.83
C THR A 27 -6.13 -13.28 3.04
N LYS A 28 -5.73 -14.09 4.02
CA LYS A 28 -6.47 -14.26 5.27
C LYS A 28 -6.59 -12.95 6.04
N ALA A 29 -5.49 -12.21 6.20
CA ALA A 29 -5.50 -10.92 6.91
C ALA A 29 -6.45 -9.91 6.24
N ILE A 30 -6.45 -9.83 4.92
CA ILE A 30 -7.38 -8.95 4.18
C ILE A 30 -8.83 -9.47 4.33
N ASP A 31 -9.07 -10.78 4.23
CA ASP A 31 -10.41 -11.38 4.34
C ASP A 31 -11.05 -11.20 5.72
N GLU A 32 -10.25 -11.23 6.79
CA GLU A 32 -10.70 -10.94 8.15
C GLU A 32 -11.28 -9.52 8.25
N VAL A 33 -10.63 -8.54 7.61
CA VAL A 33 -10.99 -7.13 7.70
C VAL A 33 -12.12 -6.73 6.75
N ILE A 34 -12.15 -7.26 5.52
CA ILE A 34 -13.06 -6.74 4.48
C ILE A 34 -13.95 -7.79 3.81
N LYS A 35 -13.79 -9.08 4.12
CA LYS A 35 -14.50 -10.19 3.46
C LYS A 35 -14.32 -10.13 1.95
N ILE A 36 -13.16 -10.58 1.47
CA ILE A 36 -12.69 -10.44 0.07
C ILE A 36 -13.72 -10.99 -0.92
N LYS A 37 -14.39 -12.10 -0.57
CA LYS A 37 -15.41 -12.72 -1.44
C LYS A 37 -16.63 -11.83 -1.71
N GLU A 38 -16.84 -10.81 -0.89
CA GLU A 38 -17.92 -9.82 -1.05
C GLU A 38 -17.41 -8.45 -1.54
N CYS A 39 -16.14 -8.40 -1.98
CA CYS A 39 -15.52 -7.17 -2.46
C CYS A 39 -15.53 -7.08 -3.98
N ASP A 40 -15.70 -5.86 -4.47
CA ASP A 40 -15.29 -5.48 -5.81
C ASP A 40 -13.78 -5.14 -5.77
N ILE A 41 -12.99 -5.69 -6.69
CA ILE A 41 -11.54 -5.50 -6.73
C ILE A 41 -11.20 -4.57 -7.88
N TYR A 42 -10.51 -3.47 -7.58
CA TYR A 42 -10.05 -2.49 -8.55
C TYR A 42 -8.53 -2.45 -8.59
N SER A 43 -7.97 -2.24 -9.78
CA SER A 43 -6.55 -1.98 -9.98
C SER A 43 -6.37 -0.53 -10.36
N TYR A 44 -5.41 0.15 -9.73
CA TYR A 44 -5.01 1.50 -10.09
C TYR A 44 -3.69 1.47 -10.84
N ASN A 45 -3.72 1.89 -12.10
CA ASN A 45 -2.56 2.00 -12.97
C ASN A 45 -2.58 3.40 -13.61
N PRO A 46 -1.95 4.41 -12.96
CA PRO A 46 -1.93 5.76 -13.49
C PRO A 46 -1.00 5.83 -14.72
N ASP A 47 -1.48 6.44 -15.80
CA ASP A 47 -0.69 6.66 -17.02
C ASP A 47 0.16 7.96 -16.96
N SER A 48 0.00 8.76 -15.91
CA SER A 48 0.60 10.09 -15.77
C SER A 48 1.67 10.10 -14.68
N ASP A 49 2.86 10.61 -15.01
CA ASP A 49 3.96 10.85 -14.07
C ASP A 49 3.64 11.89 -12.97
N ALA A 50 2.51 12.59 -13.10
CA ALA A 50 2.05 13.58 -12.12
C ALA A 50 1.21 12.97 -10.98
N ASP A 51 1.03 11.64 -10.95
CA ASP A 51 0.22 10.98 -9.94
C ASP A 51 0.98 10.82 -8.61
N PRO A 52 0.46 11.31 -7.47
CA PRO A 52 1.13 11.21 -6.17
C PRO A 52 1.19 9.77 -5.62
N VAL A 53 0.43 8.84 -6.19
CA VAL A 53 0.41 7.40 -5.86
C VAL A 53 1.36 6.61 -6.79
N LEU A 54 1.92 7.24 -7.81
CA LEU A 54 2.96 6.63 -8.63
C LEU A 54 4.29 6.64 -7.86
N GLU A 55 4.77 5.45 -7.53
CA GLU A 55 6.04 5.25 -6.82
C GLU A 55 7.21 5.59 -7.76
N LYS A 56 7.71 6.82 -7.67
CA LYS A 56 8.79 7.31 -8.52
C LYS A 56 10.04 6.44 -8.37
N GLY A 57 10.52 5.87 -9.48
CA GLY A 57 11.70 5.01 -9.48
C GLY A 57 11.41 3.54 -9.11
N ALA A 58 10.14 3.15 -8.99
CA ALA A 58 9.78 1.75 -8.89
C ALA A 58 10.05 1.00 -10.23
N ILE A 59 10.68 -0.16 -10.13
CA ILE A 59 10.88 -1.11 -11.23
C ILE A 59 9.52 -1.71 -11.63
N TRP A 60 8.70 -2.00 -10.63
CA TRP A 60 7.30 -2.38 -10.78
C TRP A 60 6.53 -1.89 -9.58
N SER A 61 5.26 -1.57 -9.79
CA SER A 61 4.30 -1.26 -8.73
C SER A 61 2.93 -1.78 -9.12
N PHE A 62 2.16 -2.28 -8.17
CA PHE A 62 0.75 -2.55 -8.35
C PHE A 62 -0.04 -2.04 -7.14
N ASN A 63 -1.22 -1.51 -7.42
CA ASN A 63 -2.10 -0.89 -6.43
C ASN A 63 -3.50 -1.49 -6.57
N TYR A 64 -3.91 -2.29 -5.59
CA TYR A 64 -5.23 -2.90 -5.54
C TYR A 64 -6.10 -2.23 -4.49
N TYR A 65 -7.36 -2.04 -4.82
CA TYR A 65 -8.40 -1.58 -3.90
C TYR A 65 -9.49 -2.64 -3.79
N PHE A 66 -9.70 -3.14 -2.59
CA PHE A 66 -10.81 -4.03 -2.26
C PHE A 66 -11.91 -3.17 -1.67
N TYR A 67 -13.06 -3.11 -2.33
CA TYR A 67 -14.21 -2.34 -1.84
C TYR A 67 -15.36 -3.27 -1.48
N ASN A 68 -15.74 -3.27 -0.20
CA ASN A 68 -16.94 -3.97 0.26
C ASN A 68 -18.08 -2.96 0.44
N ARG A 69 -19.07 -3.03 -0.44
CA ARG A 69 -20.25 -2.14 -0.45
C ARG A 69 -21.12 -2.28 0.80
N LYS A 70 -21.23 -3.49 1.37
CA LYS A 70 -22.05 -3.75 2.56
C LYS A 70 -21.40 -3.16 3.81
N LEU A 71 -20.08 -3.30 3.93
CA LEU A 71 -19.29 -2.75 5.04
C LEU A 71 -18.95 -1.27 4.88
N LYS A 72 -19.18 -0.69 3.68
CA LYS A 72 -18.75 0.66 3.29
C LYS A 72 -17.26 0.89 3.58
N ARG A 73 -16.43 -0.12 3.29
CA ARG A 73 -15.00 -0.15 3.63
C ARG A 73 -14.17 -0.36 2.38
N VAL A 74 -13.02 0.29 2.33
CA VAL A 74 -12.00 0.09 1.30
C VAL A 74 -10.69 -0.34 1.96
N VAL A 75 -10.03 -1.36 1.42
CA VAL A 75 -8.66 -1.73 1.77
C VAL A 75 -7.79 -1.46 0.54
N SER A 76 -6.73 -0.66 0.71
CA SER A 76 -5.69 -0.48 -0.30
C SER A 76 -4.55 -1.46 -0.03
N PHE A 77 -4.16 -2.23 -1.04
CA PHE A 77 -2.99 -3.10 -1.02
C PHE A 77 -2.03 -2.65 -2.11
N ARG A 78 -0.87 -2.17 -1.70
CA ARG A 78 0.15 -1.62 -2.59
C ARG A 78 1.46 -2.35 -2.38
N CYS A 79 2.09 -2.76 -3.47
CA CYS A 79 3.44 -3.28 -3.44
C CYS A 79 4.22 -2.72 -4.62
N TYR A 80 5.49 -2.47 -4.39
CA TYR A 80 6.42 -2.02 -5.40
C TYR A 80 7.81 -2.58 -5.11
N CYS A 81 8.67 -2.52 -6.12
CA CYS A 81 10.09 -2.81 -5.98
C CYS A 81 10.89 -1.63 -6.49
N THR A 82 11.83 -1.15 -5.68
CA THR A 82 12.79 -0.12 -6.04
C THR A 82 14.19 -0.72 -6.16
N SER A 83 15.04 -0.07 -6.94
CA SER A 83 16.45 -0.44 -7.00
C SER A 83 17.16 0.10 -5.75
N LYS A 84 18.10 -0.66 -5.18
CA LYS A 84 19.00 -0.09 -4.16
C LYS A 84 20.00 0.92 -4.74
N LEU A 85 20.08 1.02 -6.07
CA LEU A 85 20.93 1.97 -6.78
C LEU A 85 20.23 3.29 -7.09
N SER A 86 18.88 3.33 -7.02
CA SER A 86 18.15 4.59 -7.02
C SER A 86 18.35 5.20 -5.63
N GLY A 87 19.17 6.24 -5.54
CA GLY A 87 19.65 6.84 -4.30
C GLY A 87 18.57 7.11 -3.24
N ASP A 88 19.01 6.97 -2.00
CA ASP A 88 18.26 6.92 -0.73
C ASP A 88 17.64 8.26 -0.28
N ASP A 89 17.09 9.09 -1.19
CA ASP A 89 16.71 10.48 -0.88
C ASP A 89 15.20 10.81 -0.99
N PHE A 90 14.33 9.84 -1.25
CA PHE A 90 12.89 10.11 -1.45
C PHE A 90 11.97 9.57 -0.34
N LEU A 91 12.41 8.62 0.49
CA LEU A 91 11.54 7.95 1.48
C LEU A 91 11.50 8.61 2.86
N THR A 92 12.26 9.70 3.10
CA THR A 92 12.22 10.47 4.37
C THR A 92 11.24 11.66 4.33
N GLY A 93 10.47 11.83 3.25
CA GLY A 93 9.57 12.97 3.04
C GLY A 93 8.13 12.79 3.53
N VAL A 94 7.77 11.70 4.22
CA VAL A 94 6.49 11.68 4.95
C VAL A 94 6.71 12.52 6.21
N ALA A 95 6.50 13.83 6.07
CA ALA A 95 6.38 14.75 7.17
C ALA A 95 5.45 14.13 8.21
N SER A 96 6.00 13.93 9.41
CA SER A 96 5.21 13.82 10.63
C SER A 96 4.30 15.04 10.64
N ASP A 97 3.01 14.82 10.42
CA ASP A 97 1.96 15.82 10.61
C ASP A 97 1.94 16.12 12.12
N GLY A 98 2.82 17.05 12.51
CA GLY A 98 2.92 17.57 13.85
C GLY A 98 1.83 18.61 14.00
N GLU A 99 0.91 18.31 14.91
CA GLU A 99 -0.12 19.18 15.44
C GLU A 99 0.40 20.62 15.62
N GLU A 100 -0.12 21.57 14.84
CA GLU A 100 -0.16 22.97 15.22
C GLU A 100 -1.60 23.35 15.60
N GLU A 101 -1.93 23.05 16.85
CA GLU A 101 -2.97 23.74 17.61
C GLU A 101 -2.67 25.26 17.67
N ASP A 102 -3.75 26.03 17.61
CA ASP A 102 -3.93 27.39 18.12
C ASP A 102 -3.26 28.57 17.41
N ALA A 103 -3.99 29.12 16.44
CA ALA A 103 -3.97 30.57 16.17
C ALA A 103 -5.36 31.10 15.78
N LEU A 104 -6.31 31.02 16.73
CA LEU A 104 -7.40 31.98 16.83
C LEU A 104 -7.09 32.89 18.02
N ILE A 105 -6.85 34.19 17.76
CA ILE A 105 -7.28 35.38 18.54
C ILE A 105 -6.60 36.59 17.88
N ASP A 106 -7.38 37.31 17.07
CA ASP A 106 -7.51 38.79 17.02
C ASP A 106 -7.96 39.23 15.62
N MET A 107 -9.27 39.20 15.45
CA MET A 107 -9.93 40.01 14.42
C MET A 107 -10.73 41.06 15.19
N ASP A 108 -10.07 42.15 15.55
CA ASP A 108 -10.70 43.35 16.10
C ASP A 108 -11.79 43.85 15.14
N ILE A 109 -12.95 44.18 15.71
CA ILE A 109 -14.07 44.86 15.04
C ILE A 109 -14.08 46.35 15.39
#